data_AF-A0A3M1FFE0-F1
#
_entry.id   AF-A0A3M1FFE0-F1
#
_cell.length_a   1.000
_cell.length_b   1.000
_cell.length_c   1.000
_cell.angle_alpha   90.00
_cell.angle_beta   90.00
_cell.angle_gamma   90.00
#
_symmetry.space_group_name_H-M   'P 1'
#
loop_
_entity.id
_entity.type
_entity.pdbx_description
1 polymer ?
#
loop_
_entity_poly.entity_id
_entity_poly.type
_entity_poly.pdbx_seq_one_letter_code
_entity_poly.pdbx_strand_id
1 'polypeptide(L)'
;MMKIAFESELLLPPVSETISLLTNGAKVCIDDIYYNKEDGIVKIQMQRRGLTGFKKTFLGEMKPVYSQTMIKSSLTIRQVEEMNIDVDDRLITHCNSCFDVLFGVKVDGNRLYLESVQEAQGIILCQIYVKVRKLNIEYSDE
;
A
#
# COMPACT_ATOMS: atom_id res chain seq x y z
N MET A 1 -18.13 6.56 2.97
CA MET A 1 -17.20 5.41 2.97
C MET A 1 -16.69 5.24 1.55
N MET A 2 -15.37 5.28 1.35
CA MET A 2 -14.77 5.18 0.02
C MET A 2 -14.44 3.73 -0.29
N LYS A 3 -14.72 3.29 -1.52
CA LYS A 3 -14.35 1.98 -2.04
C LYS A 3 -13.92 2.10 -3.49
N ILE A 4 -12.78 1.51 -3.81
CA ILE A 4 -12.22 1.44 -5.16
C ILE A 4 -11.95 -0.03 -5.45
N ALA A 5 -12.48 -0.55 -6.55
CA ALA A 5 -12.22 -1.90 -7.01
C ALA A 5 -11.77 -1.83 -8.46
N PHE A 6 -10.74 -2.62 -8.79
CA PHE A 6 -10.15 -2.63 -10.11
C PHE A 6 -9.75 -4.04 -10.51
N GLU A 7 -10.12 -4.42 -11.74
CA GLU A 7 -9.74 -5.68 -12.34
C GLU A 7 -9.27 -5.42 -13.78
N SER A 8 -8.05 -5.86 -14.13
CA SER A 8 -7.52 -5.71 -15.49
C SER A 8 -6.36 -6.65 -15.78
N GLU A 9 -6.22 -7.02 -17.05
CA GLU A 9 -5.07 -7.75 -17.59
C GLU A 9 -3.84 -6.85 -17.82
N LEU A 10 -4.07 -5.53 -17.91
CA LEU A 10 -3.03 -4.50 -18.10
C LEU A 10 -3.16 -3.40 -17.05
N LEU A 11 -2.04 -2.77 -16.68
CA LEU A 11 -2.04 -1.63 -15.78
C LEU A 11 -2.79 -0.44 -16.42
N LEU A 12 -3.79 0.10 -15.72
CA LEU A 12 -4.32 1.44 -16.04
C LEU A 12 -3.59 2.46 -15.17
N PRO A 13 -2.78 3.38 -15.75
CA PRO A 13 -1.99 4.34 -15.00
C PRO A 13 -2.79 5.11 -13.93
N PRO A 14 -4.00 5.65 -14.21
CA PRO A 14 -4.74 6.44 -13.23
C PRO A 14 -5.16 5.68 -11.96
N VAL A 15 -5.42 4.37 -12.08
CA VAL A 15 -5.82 3.55 -10.92
C VAL A 15 -4.62 3.25 -10.04
N SER A 16 -3.48 2.90 -10.66
CA SER A 16 -2.23 2.66 -9.94
C SER A 16 -1.76 3.90 -9.17
N GLU A 17 -1.87 5.08 -9.79
CA GLU A 17 -1.58 6.36 -9.15
C GLU A 17 -2.52 6.63 -7.97
N THR A 18 -3.81 6.32 -8.13
CA THR A 18 -4.80 6.49 -7.05
C THR A 18 -4.48 5.59 -5.86
N ILE A 19 -4.19 4.31 -6.07
CA ILE A 19 -3.83 3.38 -4.99
C ILE A 19 -2.51 3.81 -4.34
N SER A 20 -1.52 4.23 -5.13
CA SER A 20 -0.25 4.78 -4.63
C SER A 20 -0.51 5.98 -3.72
N LEU A 21 -1.31 6.95 -4.17
CA LEU A 21 -1.66 8.15 -3.41
C LEU A 21 -2.36 7.84 -2.08
N LEU A 22 -3.23 6.82 -2.06
CA LEU A 22 -4.00 6.44 -0.89
C LEU A 22 -3.18 5.65 0.14
N THR A 23 -2.21 4.86 -0.31
CA THR A 23 -1.38 4.02 0.55
C THR A 23 -0.07 4.67 0.95
N ASN A 24 0.33 5.76 0.31
CA ASN A 24 1.52 6.51 0.67
C ASN A 24 1.43 7.08 2.10
N GLY A 25 2.44 6.77 2.92
CA GLY A 25 2.48 7.14 4.33
C GLY A 25 1.46 6.41 5.21
N ALA A 26 0.82 5.34 4.69
CA ALA A 26 -0.02 4.48 5.51
C ALA A 26 0.86 3.66 6.46
N LYS A 27 0.43 3.55 7.72
CA LYS A 27 1.04 2.66 8.70
C LYS A 27 0.47 1.26 8.55
N VAL A 28 1.35 0.27 8.47
CA VAL A 28 1.03 -1.17 8.38
C VAL A 28 1.78 -1.90 9.49
N CYS A 29 1.14 -2.86 10.13
CA CYS A 29 1.79 -3.79 11.05
C CYS A 29 1.83 -5.18 10.41
N ILE A 30 2.88 -5.97 10.68
CA ILE A 30 3.03 -7.29 10.08
C ILE A 30 1.86 -8.22 10.44
N ASP A 31 1.37 -8.14 11.68
CA ASP A 31 0.23 -8.94 12.15
C ASP A 31 -1.10 -8.57 11.47
N ASP A 32 -1.15 -7.40 10.81
CA ASP A 32 -2.31 -6.90 10.05
C ASP A 32 -2.25 -7.31 8.57
N ILE A 33 -1.28 -8.16 8.19
CA ILE A 33 -1.11 -8.72 6.84
C ILE A 33 -1.55 -10.17 6.85
N TYR A 34 -2.55 -10.48 6.04
CA TYR A 34 -3.07 -11.83 5.86
C TYR A 34 -2.83 -12.33 4.44
N TYR A 35 -2.32 -13.55 4.30
CA TYR A 35 -2.16 -14.24 3.04
C TYR A 35 -2.81 -15.63 3.09
N ASN A 36 -3.75 -15.87 2.17
CA ASN A 36 -4.27 -17.20 1.89
C ASN A 36 -3.79 -17.64 0.49
N LYS A 37 -2.89 -18.64 0.47
CA LYS A 37 -2.38 -19.21 -0.78
C LYS A 37 -3.41 -20.04 -1.54
N GLU A 38 -4.28 -20.75 -0.84
CA GLU A 38 -5.31 -21.60 -1.47
C GLU A 38 -6.35 -20.73 -2.20
N ASP A 39 -6.77 -19.65 -1.56
CA ASP A 39 -7.72 -18.69 -2.16
C ASP A 39 -7.05 -17.69 -3.11
N GLY A 40 -5.72 -17.57 -3.06
CA GLY A 40 -4.96 -16.56 -3.81
C GLY A 40 -5.32 -15.14 -3.40
N ILE A 41 -5.41 -14.88 -2.08
CA ILE A 41 -5.84 -13.59 -1.53
C ILE A 41 -4.79 -13.06 -0.55
N VAL A 42 -4.42 -11.79 -0.72
CA VAL A 42 -3.69 -11.00 0.27
C VAL A 42 -4.61 -9.89 0.78
N LYS A 43 -4.63 -9.67 2.09
CA LYS A 43 -5.31 -8.54 2.72
C LYS A 43 -4.32 -7.82 3.62
N ILE A 44 -4.23 -6.50 3.47
CA ILE A 44 -3.37 -5.64 4.28
C ILE A 44 -4.27 -4.61 4.94
N GLN A 45 -4.39 -4.70 6.26
CA GLN A 45 -5.02 -3.65 7.04
C GLN A 45 -4.01 -2.55 7.35
N MET A 46 -4.46 -1.31 7.26
CA MET A 46 -3.59 -0.15 7.41
C MET A 46 -4.31 1.03 8.06
N GLN A 47 -3.52 1.94 8.61
CA GLN A 47 -3.99 3.22 9.10
C GLN A 47 -3.35 4.33 8.30
N ARG A 48 -4.14 5.22 7.72
CA ARG A 48 -3.61 6.32 6.89
C ARG A 48 -4.28 7.64 7.26
N ARG A 49 -3.70 8.73 6.76
CA ARG A 49 -4.41 10.02 6.75
C ARG A 49 -5.41 10.06 5.60
N GLY A 50 -6.61 10.59 5.86
CA GLY A 50 -7.65 10.76 4.85
C GLY A 50 -7.22 11.74 3.76
N LEU A 51 -7.53 11.45 2.50
CA LEU A 51 -7.27 12.39 1.40
C LEU A 51 -8.41 13.41 1.36
N THR A 52 -8.12 14.68 1.64
CA THR A 52 -9.13 15.74 1.72
C THR A 52 -9.24 16.56 0.43
N GLY A 53 -8.26 16.43 -0.47
CA GLY A 53 -8.25 17.11 -1.76
C GLY A 53 -6.84 17.30 -2.29
N PHE A 54 -6.68 18.28 -3.18
CA PHE A 54 -5.40 18.62 -3.81
C PHE A 54 -5.16 20.12 -3.75
N LYS A 55 -3.90 20.52 -3.58
CA LYS A 55 -3.45 21.91 -3.61
C LYS A 55 -2.45 22.10 -4.75
N LYS A 56 -2.64 23.17 -5.53
CA LYS A 56 -1.68 23.58 -6.56
C LYS A 56 -0.45 24.21 -5.92
N THR A 57 0.73 23.76 -6.29
CA THR A 57 2.01 24.35 -5.89
C THR A 57 2.34 25.57 -6.74
N PHE A 58 3.36 26.32 -6.33
CA PHE A 58 3.85 27.47 -7.10
C PHE A 58 4.32 27.08 -8.52
N LEU A 59 4.87 25.86 -8.68
CA LEU A 59 5.27 25.31 -9.98
C LEU A 59 4.10 24.75 -10.80
N GLY A 60 2.87 24.86 -10.30
CA GLY A 60 1.66 24.42 -10.98
C GLY A 60 1.30 22.94 -10.79
N GLU A 61 2.15 22.17 -10.11
CA GLU A 61 1.88 20.76 -9.78
C GLU A 61 0.76 20.63 -8.75
N MET A 62 -0.09 19.62 -8.89
CA MET A 62 -1.11 19.28 -7.91
C MET A 62 -0.51 18.35 -6.85
N LYS A 63 -0.55 18.76 -5.58
CA LYS A 63 -0.12 17.93 -4.44
C LYS A 63 -1.32 17.46 -3.61
N PRO A 64 -1.36 16.18 -3.20
CA PRO A 64 -2.41 15.70 -2.32
C PRO A 64 -2.35 16.41 -0.96
N VAL A 65 -3.51 16.68 -0.39
CA VAL A 65 -3.67 17.24 0.96
C VAL A 65 -4.36 16.18 1.81
N TYR A 66 -3.75 15.88 2.95
CA TYR A 66 -4.21 14.84 3.86
C TYR A 66 -4.76 15.42 5.16
N SER A 67 -5.76 14.77 5.75
CA SER A 67 -6.32 15.10 7.05
C SER A 67 -5.30 14.86 8.18
N GLN A 68 -5.54 15.48 9.33
CA GLN A 68 -4.80 15.16 10.55
C GLN A 68 -5.31 13.90 11.24
N THR A 69 -6.57 13.51 10.98
CA THR A 69 -7.19 12.29 11.47
C THR A 69 -6.70 11.07 10.71
N MET A 70 -6.36 10.02 11.45
CA MET A 70 -6.11 8.70 10.90
C MET A 70 -7.44 7.98 10.66
N ILE A 71 -7.51 7.25 9.56
CA ILE A 71 -8.63 6.38 9.21
C ILE A 71 -8.09 4.97 8.98
N LYS A 72 -8.90 3.97 9.31
CA LYS A 72 -8.61 2.58 8.99
C LYS A 72 -8.96 2.32 7.53
N SER A 73 -8.17 1.49 6.90
CA SER A 73 -8.45 1.05 5.55
C SER A 73 -7.87 -0.32 5.27
N SER A 74 -8.42 -0.95 4.24
CA SER A 74 -8.06 -2.29 3.80
C SER A 74 -7.63 -2.25 2.34
N LEU A 75 -6.53 -2.91 2.03
CA LEU A 75 -6.12 -3.26 0.68
C LEU A 75 -6.25 -4.77 0.52
N THR A 76 -7.13 -5.20 -0.38
CA THR A 76 -7.31 -6.61 -0.74
C THR A 76 -6.80 -6.83 -2.16
N ILE A 77 -5.89 -7.79 -2.33
CA ILE A 77 -5.33 -8.21 -3.60
C ILE A 77 -5.80 -9.65 -3.84
N ARG A 78 -6.39 -9.92 -5.00
CA ARG A 78 -6.90 -11.24 -5.38
C ARG A 78 -6.11 -11.79 -6.56
N GLN A 79 -6.30 -13.08 -6.83
CA GLN A 79 -5.57 -13.84 -7.85
C GLN A 79 -4.05 -13.81 -7.63
N VAL A 80 -3.66 -13.84 -6.36
CA VAL A 80 -2.26 -13.89 -5.93
C VAL A 80 -1.69 -15.28 -6.22
N GLU A 81 -0.58 -15.31 -6.93
CA GLU A 81 0.21 -16.53 -7.15
C GLU A 81 1.20 -16.76 -6.02
N GLU A 82 1.81 -15.67 -5.56
CA GLU A 82 2.93 -15.69 -4.64
C GLU A 82 2.97 -14.39 -3.86
N MET A 83 3.32 -14.50 -2.58
CA MET A 83 3.62 -13.37 -1.72
C MET A 83 4.93 -13.64 -1.01
N ASN A 84 5.80 -12.62 -0.96
CA ASN A 84 6.97 -12.60 -0.12
C ASN A 84 6.94 -11.36 0.78
N ILE A 85 7.39 -11.51 2.01
CA ILE A 85 7.58 -10.40 2.95
C ILE A 85 9.00 -10.51 3.49
N ASP A 86 9.84 -9.56 3.10
CA ASP A 86 11.20 -9.44 3.63
C ASP A 86 11.18 -8.44 4.78
N VAL A 87 11.53 -8.91 5.98
CA VAL A 87 11.48 -8.12 7.22
C VAL A 87 12.88 -8.00 7.80
N ASP A 88 13.29 -6.78 8.12
CA ASP A 88 14.49 -6.53 8.92
C ASP A 88 14.20 -6.72 10.41
N ASP A 89 15.11 -7.37 11.15
CA ASP A 89 14.96 -7.63 12.58
C ASP A 89 14.63 -6.37 13.40
N ARG A 90 15.13 -5.20 12.97
CA ARG A 90 14.86 -3.92 13.65
C ARG A 90 13.38 -3.57 13.63
N LEU A 91 12.63 -3.99 12.62
CA LEU A 91 11.18 -3.78 12.58
C LEU A 91 10.52 -4.45 13.79
N ILE A 92 10.92 -5.69 14.08
CA ILE A 92 10.38 -6.51 15.17
C ILE A 92 10.85 -5.95 16.52
N THR A 93 12.15 -5.67 16.67
CA THR A 93 12.73 -5.32 17.97
C THR A 93 12.60 -3.85 18.36
N HIS A 94 12.52 -2.92 17.40
CA HIS A 94 12.54 -1.47 17.66
C HIS A 94 11.30 -0.73 17.15
N CYS A 95 10.50 -1.34 16.27
CA CYS A 95 9.34 -0.68 15.66
C CYS A 95 8.01 -1.39 15.94
N ASN A 96 7.98 -2.31 16.91
CA ASN A 96 6.79 -3.08 17.29
C ASN A 96 6.11 -3.75 16.08
N SER A 97 6.90 -4.25 15.14
CA SER A 97 6.43 -4.89 13.91
C SER A 97 5.59 -3.99 13.00
N CYS A 98 5.71 -2.66 13.09
CA CYS A 98 4.97 -1.71 12.25
C CYS A 98 5.88 -0.75 11.49
N PHE A 99 5.48 -0.37 10.28
CA PHE A 99 6.19 0.54 9.40
C PHE A 99 5.24 1.47 8.65
N ASP A 100 5.76 2.61 8.20
CA ASP A 100 5.04 3.52 7.30
C ASP A 100 5.39 3.18 5.85
N VAL A 101 4.42 3.18 4.94
CA VAL A 101 4.59 2.83 3.52
C VAL A 101 5.18 3.98 2.73
N LEU A 102 6.22 3.70 1.93
CA LEU A 102 6.96 4.65 1.11
C LEU A 102 6.43 4.69 -0.32
N PHE A 103 6.05 5.88 -0.77
CA PHE A 103 5.50 6.14 -2.12
C PHE A 103 4.24 5.34 -2.47
N GLY A 104 3.63 4.67 -1.49
CA GLY A 104 2.44 3.84 -1.68
C GLY A 104 2.73 2.53 -2.41
N VAL A 105 1.66 1.83 -2.80
CA VAL A 105 1.75 0.60 -3.58
C VAL A 105 2.26 0.91 -4.98
N LYS A 106 3.43 0.39 -5.33
CA LYS A 106 3.92 0.41 -6.71
C LYS A 106 3.41 -0.82 -7.43
N VAL A 107 3.09 -0.68 -8.72
CA VAL A 107 2.67 -1.79 -9.57
C VAL A 107 3.55 -1.81 -10.82
N ASP A 108 4.18 -2.94 -11.08
CA ASP A 108 5.01 -3.18 -12.26
C ASP A 108 4.58 -4.50 -12.92
N GLY A 109 3.87 -4.36 -14.05
CA GLY A 109 3.17 -5.48 -14.71
C GLY A 109 2.22 -6.18 -13.75
N ASN A 110 2.50 -7.45 -13.47
CA ASN A 110 1.73 -8.33 -12.59
C ASN A 110 2.30 -8.45 -11.17
N ARG A 111 3.10 -7.48 -10.75
CA ARG A 111 3.71 -7.44 -9.43
C ARG A 111 3.34 -6.16 -8.70
N LEU A 112 3.02 -6.30 -7.42
CA LEU A 112 2.76 -5.19 -6.51
C LEU A 112 3.85 -5.16 -5.44
N TYR A 113 4.20 -3.95 -5.03
CA TYR A 113 5.27 -3.68 -4.08
C TYR A 113 4.79 -2.67 -3.03
N LEU A 114 5.00 -2.98 -1.75
CA LEU A 114 4.94 -2.00 -0.66
C LEU A 114 6.26 -2.02 0.08
N GLU A 115 6.82 -0.85 0.36
CA GLU A 115 8.13 -0.70 1.00
C GLU A 115 8.01 0.28 2.17
N SER A 116 8.90 0.18 3.17
CA SER A 116 8.88 1.06 4.35
C SER A 116 9.60 2.41 4.17
N VAL A 117 9.13 3.48 4.83
CA VAL A 117 9.74 4.82 4.93
C VAL A 117 10.75 4.86 6.08
N GLN A 118 11.95 4.31 5.92
CA GLN A 118 13.11 4.69 6.75
C GLN A 118 14.36 4.95 5.90
N GLU A 119 14.15 5.38 4.65
CA GLU A 119 15.21 5.76 3.71
C GLU A 119 16.08 6.95 4.15
N ALA A 120 15.60 7.81 5.07
CA ALA A 120 16.42 8.91 5.59
C ALA A 120 17.70 8.43 6.29
N GLN A 121 17.75 7.13 6.65
CA GLN A 121 18.94 6.45 7.18
C GLN A 121 19.47 5.35 6.23
N GLY A 122 18.92 5.23 5.02
CA GLY A 122 19.27 4.18 4.05
C GLY A 122 18.79 2.78 4.45
N ILE A 123 17.77 2.69 5.30
CA ILE A 123 17.30 1.42 5.89
C ILE A 123 15.90 1.10 5.39
N ILE A 124 15.77 -0.07 4.78
CA ILE A 124 14.48 -0.67 4.45
C ILE A 124 14.15 -1.66 5.56
N LEU A 125 13.04 -1.43 6.28
CA LEU A 125 12.59 -2.29 7.38
C LEU A 125 11.68 -3.42 6.92
N CYS A 126 10.91 -3.19 5.85
CA CYS A 126 9.98 -4.15 5.31
C CYS A 126 9.80 -3.94 3.81
N GLN A 127 9.78 -5.04 3.05
CA GLN A 127 9.35 -5.07 1.66
C GLN A 127 8.34 -6.19 1.46
N ILE A 128 7.19 -5.83 0.90
CA ILE A 128 6.13 -6.77 0.56
C ILE A 128 6.07 -6.87 -0.96
N TYR A 129 6.23 -8.09 -1.45
CA TYR A 129 6.15 -8.44 -2.86
C TYR A 129 4.94 -9.33 -3.08
N VAL A 130 4.05 -8.94 -3.98
CA VAL A 130 2.86 -9.74 -4.35
C VAL A 130 2.85 -9.95 -5.86
N LYS A 131 2.96 -11.20 -6.30
CA LYS A 131 2.78 -11.57 -7.69
C LYS A 131 1.35 -12.05 -7.92
N VAL A 132 0.70 -11.53 -8.95
CA VAL A 132 -0.67 -11.87 -9.32
C VAL A 132 -0.75 -12.46 -10.73
N ARG A 133 -1.79 -13.24 -11.00
CA ARG A 133 -2.14 -13.64 -12.39
C ARG A 133 -2.68 -12.47 -13.19
N LYS A 134 -3.50 -11.67 -12.52
CA LYS A 134 -4.23 -10.52 -13.04
C LYS A 134 -4.34 -9.49 -11.94
N LEU A 135 -4.23 -8.20 -12.27
CA LEU A 135 -4.46 -7.15 -11.29
C LEU A 135 -5.93 -7.17 -10.87
N ASN A 136 -6.20 -7.61 -9.65
CA ASN A 136 -7.51 -7.57 -9.02
C ASN A 136 -7.33 -7.01 -7.62
N ILE A 137 -7.52 -5.70 -7.50
CA ILE A 137 -7.20 -4.94 -6.29
C ILE A 137 -8.45 -4.21 -5.84
N GLU A 138 -8.73 -4.30 -4.55
CA GLU A 138 -9.79 -3.57 -3.88
C GLU A 138 -9.21 -2.79 -2.72
N TYR A 139 -9.57 -1.53 -2.65
CA TYR A 139 -9.21 -0.62 -1.58
C TYR A 139 -10.50 -0.09 -0.94
N SER A 140 -10.57 -0.08 0.39
CA SER A 140 -11.73 0.46 1.13
C SER A 140 -11.31 1.20 2.40
N ASP A 141 -11.96 2.32 2.68
CA ASP A 141 -11.93 2.95 4.01
C ASP A 141 -12.99 2.30 4.92
N GLU A 142 -12.68 2.13 6.20
CA GLU A 142 -13.58 1.60 7.23
C GLU A 142 -14.27 2.71 8.05
#